data_AF-A0A143BBW4-F1
#
_entry.id   AF-A0A143BBW4-F1
#
_cell.length_a   1.000
_cell.length_b   1.000
_cell.length_c   1.000
_cell.angle_alpha   90.00
_cell.angle_beta   90.00
_cell.angle_gamma   90.00
#
_symmetry.space_group_name_H-M   'P 1'
#
loop_
_entity.id
_entity.type
_entity.pdbx_description
1 polymer ?
#
loop_
_entity_poly.entity_id
_entity_poly.type
_entity_poly.pdbx_seq_one_letter_code
_entity_poly.pdbx_strand_id
1 'polypeptide(L)'
;MESSAVKSLMQLKGLGAASARKLVATGIDDYAKLAAAGEEALGAIRGLNPRSIPGILEAAAARANLDSAAGGKKAEAARLQEIAGRLQEVVAQFAALLEVGGDGGTGKKTAARMKKEIDKVGTLLEQIVAGLPGRLKRKSKALVKSDRQLSELGEASPKRIAKGLKKTRKTLKKALA
;
A
#
# COMPACT_ATOMS: atom_id res chain seq x y z
N MET A 1 -13.21 3.90 -30.38
CA MET A 1 -13.05 3.08 -29.16
C MET A 1 -13.50 3.93 -27.98
N GLU A 2 -14.45 3.45 -27.16
CA GLU A 2 -14.90 4.21 -25.98
C GLU A 2 -13.90 4.07 -24.84
N SER A 3 -13.54 5.19 -24.20
CA SER A 3 -12.67 5.22 -23.02
C SER A 3 -13.26 4.37 -21.88
N SER A 4 -12.40 3.68 -21.12
CA SER A 4 -12.81 2.87 -19.97
C SER A 4 -13.63 3.67 -18.96
N ALA A 5 -13.30 4.96 -18.77
CA ALA A 5 -14.04 5.87 -17.89
C ALA A 5 -15.50 6.05 -18.31
N VAL A 6 -15.77 6.17 -19.61
CA VAL A 6 -17.15 6.32 -20.14
C VAL A 6 -17.96 5.07 -19.84
N LYS A 7 -17.38 3.89 -20.05
CA LYS A 7 -18.05 2.61 -19.78
C LYS A 7 -18.34 2.41 -18.30
N SER A 8 -17.43 2.86 -17.42
CA SER A 8 -17.65 2.82 -15.97
C SER A 8 -18.82 3.72 -15.58
N LEU A 9 -18.82 5.00 -15.98
CA LEU A 9 -19.90 5.93 -15.63
C LEU A 9 -21.28 5.50 -16.15
N MET A 10 -21.33 4.83 -17.30
CA MET A 10 -22.58 4.25 -17.85
C MET A 10 -23.19 3.13 -17.00
N GLN A 11 -22.47 2.56 -16.03
CA GLN A 11 -23.04 1.57 -15.10
C GLN A 11 -24.01 2.20 -14.10
N LEU A 12 -23.98 3.53 -13.95
CA LEU A 12 -24.91 4.25 -13.08
C LEU A 12 -26.25 4.44 -13.80
N LYS A 13 -27.33 4.05 -13.14
CA LYS A 13 -28.68 4.17 -13.67
C LYS A 13 -29.02 5.66 -13.87
N GLY A 14 -29.29 6.07 -15.10
CA GLY A 14 -29.56 7.46 -15.47
C GLY A 14 -28.43 8.16 -16.22
N LEU A 15 -27.25 7.54 -16.37
CA LEU A 15 -26.15 8.04 -17.19
C LEU A 15 -26.04 7.29 -18.53
N GLY A 16 -26.43 7.97 -19.61
CA GLY A 16 -26.23 7.48 -20.98
C GLY A 16 -24.84 7.79 -21.53
N ALA A 17 -24.47 7.14 -22.64
CA ALA A 17 -23.15 7.29 -23.28
C ALA A 17 -22.81 8.76 -23.62
N ALA A 18 -23.78 9.54 -24.07
CA ALA A 18 -23.57 10.96 -24.40
C ALA A 18 -23.24 11.81 -23.17
N SER A 19 -23.94 11.58 -22.06
CA SER A 19 -23.70 12.31 -20.79
C SER A 19 -22.40 11.87 -20.14
N ALA A 20 -22.10 10.57 -20.15
CA ALA A 20 -20.83 10.03 -19.66
C ALA A 20 -19.62 10.58 -20.42
N ARG A 21 -19.70 10.70 -21.75
CA ARG A 21 -18.63 11.34 -22.55
C ARG A 21 -18.41 12.81 -22.18
N LYS A 22 -19.48 13.56 -21.92
CA LYS A 22 -19.39 14.97 -21.51
C LYS A 22 -18.77 15.10 -20.12
N LEU A 23 -19.17 14.25 -19.18
CA LEU A 23 -18.57 14.19 -17.83
C LEU A 23 -17.06 13.95 -17.91
N VAL A 24 -16.64 12.97 -18.71
CA VAL A 24 -15.21 12.69 -18.92
C VAL A 24 -14.51 13.89 -19.58
N ALA A 25 -15.16 14.55 -20.54
CA ALA A 25 -14.60 15.75 -21.19
C ALA A 25 -14.46 16.94 -20.22
N THR A 26 -15.30 17.02 -19.18
CA THR A 26 -15.17 18.01 -18.09
C THR A 26 -14.22 17.56 -16.98
N GLY A 27 -13.48 16.47 -17.17
CA GLY A 27 -12.51 15.94 -16.19
C GLY A 27 -13.11 15.06 -15.08
N ILE A 28 -14.40 14.75 -15.14
CA ILE A 28 -15.10 13.84 -14.24
C ILE A 28 -15.06 12.44 -14.86
N ASP A 29 -13.98 11.73 -14.59
CA ASP A 29 -13.66 10.42 -15.18
C ASP A 29 -13.83 9.24 -14.22
N ASP A 30 -14.19 9.48 -12.95
CA ASP A 30 -14.45 8.44 -11.95
C ASP A 30 -15.67 8.77 -11.06
N TYR A 31 -16.13 7.76 -10.29
CA TYR A 31 -17.29 7.91 -9.40
C TYR A 31 -17.05 8.85 -8.21
N ALA A 32 -15.80 9.01 -7.76
CA ALA A 32 -15.46 9.86 -6.63
C ALA A 32 -15.51 11.34 -7.01
N LYS A 33 -14.94 11.70 -8.16
CA LYS A 33 -15.06 13.01 -8.79
C LYS A 33 -16.51 13.32 -9.14
N LEU A 34 -17.28 12.32 -9.58
CA LEU A 34 -18.70 12.49 -9.84
C LEU A 34 -19.48 12.81 -8.55
N ALA A 35 -19.24 12.07 -7.47
CA ALA A 35 -19.85 12.33 -6.17
C ALA A 35 -19.44 13.70 -5.59
N ALA A 36 -18.19 14.13 -5.83
CA ALA A 36 -17.65 15.40 -5.35
C ALA A 36 -18.11 16.63 -6.17
N ALA A 37 -18.49 16.44 -7.44
CA ALA A 37 -18.92 17.53 -8.32
C ALA A 37 -20.22 18.20 -7.85
N GLY A 38 -21.05 17.51 -7.06
CA GLY A 38 -22.29 18.04 -6.50
C GLY A 38 -23.40 18.26 -7.54
N GLU A 39 -24.60 18.61 -7.06
CA GLU A 39 -25.80 18.72 -7.91
C GLU A 39 -25.69 19.82 -8.97
N GLU A 40 -25.06 20.95 -8.62
CA GLU A 40 -24.92 22.11 -9.49
C GLU A 40 -24.09 21.81 -10.74
N ALA A 41 -22.97 21.09 -10.58
CA ALA A 41 -22.10 20.74 -11.70
C ALA A 41 -22.75 19.72 -12.64
N LEU A 42 -23.51 18.75 -12.12
CA LEU A 42 -24.26 17.81 -12.95
C LEU A 42 -25.46 18.49 -13.64
N GLY A 43 -26.09 19.46 -12.99
CA GLY A 43 -27.19 20.24 -13.56
C GLY A 43 -26.78 21.06 -14.79
N ALA A 44 -25.52 21.49 -14.84
CA ALA A 44 -24.96 22.20 -15.99
C ALA A 44 -24.75 21.30 -17.23
N ILE A 45 -24.82 19.96 -17.09
CA ILE A 45 -24.55 19.04 -18.19
C ILE A 45 -25.81 18.80 -19.02
N ARG A 46 -25.78 19.33 -20.24
CA ARG A 46 -26.87 19.18 -21.21
C ARG A 46 -27.20 17.71 -21.49
N GLY A 47 -28.41 17.28 -21.13
CA GLY A 47 -28.93 15.93 -21.36
C GLY A 47 -29.06 15.06 -20.11
N LEU A 48 -28.70 15.59 -18.93
CA LEU A 48 -29.04 14.98 -17.63
C LEU A 48 -30.42 15.44 -17.16
N ASN A 49 -31.21 14.52 -16.60
CA ASN A 49 -32.49 14.85 -16.00
C ASN A 49 -32.24 15.35 -14.57
N PRO A 50 -32.62 16.61 -14.22
CA PRO A 50 -32.39 17.17 -12.89
C PRO A 50 -32.95 16.30 -11.76
N ARG A 51 -34.09 15.64 -11.97
CA ARG A 51 -34.72 14.75 -10.99
C ARG A 51 -33.91 13.48 -10.71
N SER A 52 -33.04 13.08 -11.63
CA SER A 52 -32.19 11.90 -11.49
C SER A 52 -30.83 12.21 -10.86
N ILE A 53 -30.44 13.49 -10.77
CA ILE A 53 -29.13 13.91 -10.26
C ILE A 53 -28.90 13.43 -8.82
N PRO A 54 -29.84 13.60 -7.86
CA PRO A 54 -29.62 13.14 -6.50
C PRO A 54 -29.35 11.63 -6.43
N GLY A 55 -30.13 10.83 -7.16
CA GLY A 55 -29.95 9.37 -7.23
C GLY A 55 -28.66 8.95 -7.92
N ILE A 56 -28.20 9.70 -8.94
CA ILE A 56 -26.92 9.47 -9.60
C ILE A 56 -25.76 9.77 -8.64
N LEU A 57 -25.83 10.88 -7.89
CA LEU A 57 -24.84 11.24 -6.89
C LEU A 57 -24.79 10.24 -5.75
N GLU A 58 -25.93 9.78 -5.25
CA GLU A 58 -26.00 8.75 -4.21
C GLU A 58 -25.41 7.42 -4.70
N ALA A 59 -25.77 7.00 -5.92
CA ALA A 59 -25.20 5.79 -6.52
C ALA A 59 -23.70 5.93 -6.81
N ALA A 60 -23.25 7.11 -7.24
CA ALA A 60 -21.84 7.42 -7.43
C ALA A 60 -21.08 7.42 -6.10
N ALA A 61 -21.65 7.98 -5.03
CA ALA A 61 -21.07 7.96 -3.69
C ALA A 61 -21.00 6.52 -3.13
N ALA A 62 -22.05 5.72 -3.30
CA ALA A 62 -22.06 4.32 -2.91
C ALA A 62 -20.99 3.51 -3.67
N ARG A 63 -20.86 3.74 -4.99
CA ARG A 63 -19.82 3.11 -5.82
C ARG A 63 -18.43 3.64 -5.52
N ALA A 64 -18.27 4.92 -5.23
CA ALA A 64 -17.02 5.51 -4.81
C ALA A 64 -16.57 4.95 -3.45
N ASN A 65 -17.50 4.66 -2.53
CA ASN A 65 -17.19 4.01 -1.26
C ASN A 65 -16.81 2.53 -1.44
N LEU A 66 -17.48 1.82 -2.36
CA LEU A 66 -17.13 0.44 -2.72
C LEU A 66 -15.78 0.37 -3.46
N ASP A 67 -15.51 1.29 -4.39
CA ASP A 67 -14.22 1.43 -5.05
C ASP A 67 -13.16 2.00 -4.11
N SER A 68 -13.54 2.73 -3.05
CA SER A 68 -12.63 3.10 -1.95
C SER A 68 -12.25 1.89 -1.08
N ALA A 69 -12.97 0.77 -1.13
CA ALA A 69 -12.44 -0.50 -0.61
C ALA A 69 -11.33 -1.08 -1.52
N ALA A 70 -11.32 -0.73 -2.82
CA ALA A 70 -10.20 -0.98 -3.72
C ALA A 70 -9.11 0.12 -3.65
N GLY A 71 -9.47 1.38 -3.41
CA GLY A 71 -8.58 2.50 -3.07
C GLY A 71 -7.89 2.30 -1.73
N GLY A 72 -8.55 1.62 -0.80
CA GLY A 72 -8.00 1.13 0.46
C GLY A 72 -6.85 0.17 0.23
N LYS A 73 -6.86 -0.66 -0.83
CA LYS A 73 -5.71 -1.52 -1.17
C LYS A 73 -4.53 -0.72 -1.70
N LYS A 74 -4.75 0.37 -2.44
CA LYS A 74 -3.69 1.26 -2.93
C LYS A 74 -3.10 2.10 -1.80
N ALA A 75 -3.95 2.68 -0.96
CA ALA A 75 -3.55 3.39 0.24
C ALA A 75 -2.87 2.47 1.26
N GLU A 76 -3.37 1.25 1.44
CA GLU A 76 -2.75 0.22 2.28
C GLU A 76 -1.43 -0.24 1.68
N ALA A 77 -1.33 -0.46 0.36
CA ALA A 77 -0.05 -0.76 -0.29
C ALA A 77 0.97 0.37 -0.07
N ALA A 78 0.56 1.64 -0.18
CA ALA A 78 1.43 2.78 0.09
C ALA A 78 1.88 2.82 1.57
N ARG A 79 0.98 2.61 2.53
CA ARG A 79 1.33 2.48 3.95
C ARG A 79 2.28 1.31 4.21
N LEU A 80 2.08 0.17 3.55
CA LEU A 80 2.96 -0.99 3.69
C LEU A 80 4.34 -0.73 3.07
N GLN A 81 4.40 0.04 2.00
CA GLN A 81 5.66 0.47 1.40
C GLN A 81 6.44 1.39 2.33
N GLU A 82 5.76 2.30 3.03
CA GLU A 82 6.36 3.15 4.07
C GLU A 82 6.89 2.32 5.26
N ILE A 83 6.12 1.33 5.75
CA ILE A 83 6.57 0.42 6.81
C ILE A 83 7.77 -0.40 6.34
N ALA A 84 7.76 -0.89 5.09
CA ALA A 84 8.90 -1.61 4.53
C ALA A 84 10.14 -0.72 4.42
N GLY A 85 9.99 0.55 4.06
CA GLY A 85 11.07 1.54 4.04
C GLY A 85 11.68 1.76 5.43
N ARG A 86 10.86 2.00 6.45
CA ARG A 86 11.33 2.11 7.85
C ARG A 86 12.07 0.84 8.31
N LEU A 87 11.55 -0.33 7.96
CA LEU A 87 12.20 -1.61 8.23
C LEU A 87 13.57 -1.73 7.54
N GLN A 88 13.71 -1.24 6.31
CA GLN A 88 14.98 -1.20 5.60
C GLN A 88 15.98 -0.26 6.29
N GLU A 89 15.54 0.91 6.76
CA GLU A 89 16.39 1.84 7.53
C GLU A 89 16.91 1.20 8.81
N VAL A 90 16.04 0.54 9.60
CA VAL A 90 16.46 -0.17 10.82
C VAL A 90 17.47 -1.27 10.51
N VAL A 91 17.26 -2.01 9.42
CA VAL A 91 18.21 -3.05 8.96
C VAL A 91 19.54 -2.44 8.53
N ALA A 92 19.52 -1.28 7.87
CA ALA A 92 20.72 -0.53 7.50
C ALA A 92 21.48 0.02 8.72
N GLN A 93 20.78 0.48 9.75
CA GLN A 93 21.39 0.89 11.02
C GLN A 93 22.13 -0.27 11.68
N PHE A 94 21.55 -1.48 11.70
CA PHE A 94 22.26 -2.67 12.19
C PHE A 94 23.47 -3.04 11.33
N ALA A 95 23.43 -2.78 10.02
CA ALA A 95 24.59 -2.99 9.15
C ALA A 95 25.71 -1.99 9.47
N ALA A 96 25.38 -0.71 9.63
CA ALA A 96 26.35 0.33 10.01
C ALA A 96 26.99 0.05 11.39
N LEU A 97 26.20 -0.42 12.37
CA LEU A 97 26.73 -0.84 13.67
C LEU A 97 27.75 -1.97 13.57
N LEU A 98 27.61 -2.87 12.59
CA LEU A 98 28.60 -3.94 12.36
C LEU A 98 29.89 -3.44 11.72
N GLU A 99 29.81 -2.39 10.90
CA GLU A 99 31.00 -1.79 10.27
C GLU A 99 31.80 -0.96 11.28
N VAL A 100 31.12 -0.21 12.15
CA VAL A 100 31.77 0.60 13.20
C VAL A 100 32.25 -0.26 14.37
N GLY A 101 31.53 -1.33 14.72
CA GLY A 101 31.83 -2.22 15.85
C GLY A 101 32.81 -3.37 15.55
N GLY A 102 33.50 -3.33 14.40
CA GLY A 102 34.29 -4.42 13.84
C GLY A 102 35.44 -4.94 14.72
N ASP A 103 36.01 -4.11 15.60
CA ASP A 103 37.24 -4.46 16.33
C ASP A 103 37.08 -4.69 17.85
N GLY A 104 35.94 -4.34 18.47
CA GLY A 104 35.92 -4.14 19.93
C GLY A 104 35.24 -5.19 20.83
N GLY A 105 34.32 -6.02 20.32
CA GLY A 105 33.54 -6.89 21.23
C GLY A 105 32.54 -7.87 20.61
N THR A 106 32.29 -7.77 19.31
CA THR A 106 31.36 -8.65 18.62
C THR A 106 32.13 -9.80 17.98
N GLY A 107 32.19 -10.97 18.64
CA GLY A 107 32.97 -12.10 18.12
C GLY A 107 32.68 -12.37 16.62
N LYS A 108 33.75 -12.53 15.81
CA LYS A 108 33.73 -12.60 14.32
C LYS A 108 32.60 -13.44 13.73
N LYS A 109 32.29 -14.57 14.37
CA LYS A 109 31.19 -15.48 13.98
C LYS A 109 29.79 -14.87 14.14
N THR A 110 29.57 -14.07 15.17
CA THR A 110 28.31 -13.38 15.43
C THR A 110 28.09 -12.24 14.45
N ALA A 111 29.13 -11.43 14.17
CA ALA A 111 29.09 -10.37 13.17
C ALA A 111 28.78 -10.91 11.77
N ALA A 112 29.51 -11.95 11.33
CA ALA A 112 29.26 -12.62 10.05
C ALA A 112 27.83 -13.19 9.95
N ARG A 113 27.30 -13.71 11.07
CA ARG A 113 25.92 -14.21 11.12
C ARG A 113 24.90 -13.07 11.04
N MET A 114 25.13 -11.94 11.69
CA MET A 114 24.25 -10.78 11.60
C MET A 114 24.22 -10.25 10.17
N LYS A 115 25.38 -10.03 9.54
CA LYS A 115 25.48 -9.61 8.12
C LYS A 115 24.65 -10.51 7.21
N LYS A 116 24.82 -11.84 7.31
CA LYS A 116 24.04 -12.81 6.53
C LYS A 116 22.54 -12.76 6.79
N GLU A 117 22.10 -12.40 7.99
CA GLU A 117 20.67 -12.25 8.30
C GLU A 117 20.13 -10.91 7.82
N ILE A 118 20.90 -9.83 7.91
CA ILE A 118 20.60 -8.49 7.35
C ILE A 118 20.36 -8.61 5.85
N ASP A 119 21.31 -9.17 5.10
CA ASP A 119 21.20 -9.33 3.63
C ASP A 119 19.91 -10.08 3.25
N LYS A 120 19.62 -11.18 3.97
CA LYS A 120 18.43 -11.99 3.73
C LYS A 120 17.13 -11.28 4.07
N VAL A 121 17.12 -10.45 5.11
CA VAL A 121 15.94 -9.65 5.46
C VAL A 121 15.72 -8.57 4.38
N GLY A 122 16.79 -7.92 3.91
CA GLY A 122 16.75 -6.95 2.81
C GLY A 122 16.10 -7.54 1.55
N THR A 123 16.61 -8.68 1.06
CA THR A 123 16.06 -9.33 -0.14
C THR A 123 14.58 -9.73 0.04
N LEU A 124 14.18 -10.19 1.23
CA LEU A 124 12.77 -10.55 1.48
C LEU A 124 11.85 -9.32 1.52
N LEU A 125 12.32 -8.19 2.05
CA LEU A 125 11.57 -6.94 2.07
C LEU A 125 11.35 -6.43 0.64
N GLU A 126 12.39 -6.44 -0.20
CA GLU A 126 12.29 -6.09 -1.62
C GLU A 126 11.26 -6.96 -2.36
N GLN A 127 11.30 -8.27 -2.15
CA GLN A 127 10.31 -9.20 -2.74
C GLN A 127 8.88 -8.94 -2.25
N ILE A 128 8.71 -8.59 -0.97
CA ILE A 128 7.38 -8.26 -0.41
C ILE A 128 6.83 -7.01 -1.09
N VAL A 129 7.65 -5.96 -1.20
CA VAL A 129 7.30 -4.67 -1.83
C VAL A 129 7.01 -4.87 -3.32
N ALA A 130 7.89 -5.55 -4.05
CA ALA A 130 7.72 -5.81 -5.49
C ALA A 130 6.45 -6.62 -5.80
N GLY A 131 6.02 -7.48 -4.88
CA GLY A 131 4.78 -8.24 -5.06
C GLY A 131 3.52 -7.55 -4.51
N LEU A 132 3.57 -6.30 -4.05
CA LEU A 132 2.35 -5.54 -3.72
C LEU A 132 1.62 -5.17 -5.03
N PRO A 133 0.26 -5.21 -5.07
CA PRO A 133 -0.71 -5.39 -3.99
C PRO A 133 -1.17 -6.85 -3.76
N GLY A 134 -0.42 -7.86 -4.19
CA GLY A 134 -0.79 -9.27 -3.99
C GLY A 134 -0.77 -9.68 -2.50
N ARG A 135 -1.84 -10.34 -2.02
CA ARG A 135 -1.97 -10.87 -0.64
C ARG A 135 -1.73 -9.81 0.47
N LEU A 136 -2.22 -8.58 0.27
CA LEU A 136 -2.04 -7.42 1.18
C LEU A 136 -2.20 -7.73 2.66
N LYS A 137 -3.33 -8.32 3.08
CA LYS A 137 -3.60 -8.63 4.50
C LYS A 137 -2.53 -9.50 5.14
N ARG A 138 -1.96 -10.46 4.40
CA ARG A 138 -0.92 -11.36 4.89
C ARG A 138 0.42 -10.64 5.00
N LYS A 139 0.79 -9.87 3.96
CA LYS A 139 1.99 -9.05 3.93
C LYS A 139 1.98 -7.97 5.01
N SER A 140 0.84 -7.30 5.19
CA SER A 140 0.58 -6.31 6.25
C SER A 140 0.87 -6.87 7.63
N LYS A 141 0.23 -7.99 8.00
CA LYS A 141 0.47 -8.65 9.29
C LYS A 141 1.95 -9.04 9.49
N ALA A 142 2.62 -9.48 8.43
CA ALA A 142 4.02 -9.88 8.51
C ALA A 142 4.97 -8.68 8.66
N LEU A 143 4.69 -7.56 7.99
CA LEU A 143 5.46 -6.32 8.10
C LEU A 143 5.29 -5.71 9.48
N VAL A 144 4.06 -5.53 9.97
CA VAL A 144 3.80 -5.00 11.33
C VAL A 144 4.44 -5.88 12.40
N LYS A 145 4.37 -7.21 12.25
CA LYS A 145 5.02 -8.12 13.20
C LYS A 145 6.55 -8.03 13.14
N SER A 146 7.11 -7.86 11.95
CA SER A 146 8.55 -7.70 11.74
C SER A 146 9.06 -6.38 12.32
N ASP A 147 8.28 -5.30 12.17
CA ASP A 147 8.54 -3.98 12.72
C ASP A 147 8.65 -4.05 14.25
N ARG A 148 7.60 -4.56 14.90
CA ARG A 148 7.63 -4.81 16.35
C ARG A 148 8.83 -5.65 16.80
N GLN A 149 9.16 -6.71 16.05
CA GLN A 149 10.29 -7.59 16.38
C GLN A 149 11.65 -6.90 16.30
N LEU A 150 11.82 -5.89 15.45
CA LEU A 150 13.07 -5.15 15.32
C LEU A 150 13.13 -3.98 16.31
N SER A 151 12.01 -3.31 16.58
CA SER A 151 11.94 -2.26 17.60
C SER A 151 12.26 -2.78 19.01
N GLU A 152 11.91 -4.03 19.31
CA GLU A 152 12.26 -4.70 20.58
C GLU A 152 13.78 -5.02 20.71
N LEU A 153 14.61 -4.75 19.70
CA LEU A 153 16.05 -5.07 19.69
C LEU A 153 16.99 -3.88 19.90
N GLY A 154 16.48 -2.65 20.05
CA GLY A 154 17.28 -1.41 20.03
C GLY A 154 18.56 -1.43 20.88
N GLU A 155 18.48 -1.91 22.12
CA GLU A 155 19.62 -2.01 23.05
C GLU A 155 20.05 -3.46 23.33
N ALA A 156 19.70 -4.39 22.44
CA ALA A 156 19.94 -5.80 22.66
C ALA A 156 21.40 -6.20 22.36
N SER A 157 21.90 -7.22 23.06
CA SER A 157 23.23 -7.76 22.75
C SER A 157 23.32 -8.32 21.32
N PRO A 158 24.51 -8.36 20.69
CA PRO A 158 24.66 -8.83 19.30
C PRO A 158 24.08 -10.22 19.03
N LYS A 159 24.17 -11.12 20.02
CA LYS A 159 23.57 -12.47 19.95
C LYS A 159 22.03 -12.43 19.94
N ARG A 160 21.42 -11.48 20.66
CA ARG A 160 19.97 -11.23 20.63
C ARG A 160 19.56 -10.58 19.31
N ILE A 161 20.31 -9.59 18.81
CA ILE A 161 20.06 -8.97 17.50
C ILE A 161 20.08 -10.05 16.39
N ALA A 162 21.11 -10.91 16.34
CA ALA A 162 21.19 -12.01 15.37
C ALA A 162 19.99 -12.98 15.46
N LYS A 163 19.49 -13.26 16.66
CA LYS A 163 18.29 -14.09 16.86
C LYS A 163 17.01 -13.35 16.42
N GLY A 164 16.92 -12.06 16.71
CA GLY A 164 15.83 -11.18 16.30
C GLY A 164 15.71 -11.10 14.78
N LEU A 165 16.79 -10.75 14.08
CA LEU A 165 16.86 -10.75 12.61
C LEU A 165 16.43 -12.10 12.01
N LYS A 166 16.87 -13.21 12.59
CA LYS A 166 16.45 -14.55 12.16
C LYS A 166 14.94 -14.78 12.34
N LYS A 167 14.32 -14.25 13.39
CA LYS A 167 12.86 -14.32 13.61
C LYS A 167 12.14 -13.45 12.59
N THR A 168 12.59 -12.21 12.38
CA THR A 168 12.07 -11.28 11.36
C THR A 168 12.08 -11.94 9.99
N ARG A 169 13.23 -12.51 9.58
CA ARG A 169 13.36 -13.29 8.33
C ARG A 169 12.32 -14.41 8.21
N LYS A 170 12.11 -15.19 9.27
CA LYS A 170 11.11 -16.28 9.25
C LYS A 170 9.68 -15.73 9.09
N THR A 171 9.37 -14.60 9.72
CA THR A 171 8.07 -13.93 9.59
C THR A 171 7.85 -13.44 8.16
N LEU A 172 8.84 -12.76 7.56
CA LEU A 172 8.76 -12.26 6.18
C LEU A 172 8.69 -13.40 5.16
N LYS A 173 9.48 -14.47 5.33
CA LYS A 173 9.41 -15.65 4.45
C LYS A 173 8.01 -16.29 4.44
N LYS A 174 7.34 -16.33 5.60
CA LYS A 174 5.94 -16.80 5.70
C LYS A 174 4.95 -15.87 5.00
N ALA A 175 5.29 -14.62 4.68
CA ALA A 175 4.41 -13.74 3.93
C ALA A 175 4.44 -14.03 2.43
N LEU A 176 5.59 -14.51 1.92
CA LEU A 176 5.84 -14.79 0.51
C LEU A 176 5.41 -16.20 0.06
N ALA A 177 5.44 -17.19 0.95
CA ALA A 177 4.91 -18.54 0.69
C ALA A 177 3.39 -18.51 0.54
#